data_AF-A0A163X8Y6-F1
#
_entry.id   AF-A0A163X8Y6-F1
#
_cell.length_a   1.000
_cell.length_b   1.000
_cell.length_c   1.000
_cell.angle_alpha   90.00
_cell.angle_beta   90.00
_cell.angle_gamma   90.00
#
_symmetry.space_group_name_H-M   'P 1'
#
loop_
_entity.id
_entity.type
_entity.pdbx_description
1 polymer ?
#
loop_
_entity_poly.entity_id
_entity_poly.type
_entity_poly.pdbx_seq_one_letter_code
_entity_poly.pdbx_strand_id
1 'polypeptide(L)'
;MPQLVMKQLSELENKCLTTPINFVKKTYLSKTIRESLDNDSLSMLLTQVLTKSIALSGMKEKTDPLMLEEISRMFMLIYSHLTPEEIYKAFELERMRLYDTVTEHYQLFDTGYAAEILKKYEAWKLELKQKHNITRESVLPSTPLLPEISEGQKKELIDNGIKNCFEEYKQNKSISPPFSHLFKELVRRGIIPYPTEKSSPKLKEWYSEKRALAKHLVEQEIKEGLNNPLQAGYSRTLVQQILSQVEQNESEKIELKLHKIILEGVFQKRIDENKSIDDWFK
;
A
#
# COMPACT_ATOMS: atom_id res chain seq x y z
N MET A 1 4.39 -14.67 -34.41
CA MET A 1 5.29 -14.46 -33.25
C MET A 1 6.35 -13.37 -33.51
N PRO A 2 7.21 -13.41 -34.56
CA PRO A 2 8.31 -12.44 -34.70
C PRO A 2 7.87 -10.99 -34.92
N GLN A 3 6.82 -10.76 -35.72
CA GLN A 3 6.27 -9.42 -35.97
C GLN A 3 5.62 -8.79 -34.73
N LEU A 4 5.01 -9.60 -33.87
CA LEU A 4 4.39 -9.14 -32.62
C LEU A 4 5.45 -8.63 -31.64
N VAL A 5 6.55 -9.37 -31.50
CA VAL A 5 7.66 -8.98 -30.60
C VAL A 5 8.40 -7.76 -31.10
N MET A 6 8.63 -7.63 -32.42
CA MET A 6 9.21 -6.39 -32.98
C MET A 6 8.34 -5.16 -32.72
N LYS A 7 7.01 -5.32 -32.82
CA LYS A 7 6.07 -4.24 -32.49
C LYS A 7 6.15 -3.89 -30.99
N GLN A 8 6.18 -4.88 -30.11
CA GLN A 8 6.34 -4.68 -28.66
C GLN A 8 7.65 -3.97 -28.31
N LEU A 9 8.76 -4.32 -28.98
CA LEU A 9 10.05 -3.66 -28.80
C LEU A 9 9.99 -2.18 -29.22
N SER A 10 9.40 -1.88 -30.37
CA SER A 10 9.20 -0.49 -30.84
C SER A 10 8.33 0.32 -29.88
N GLU A 11 7.24 -0.27 -29.37
CA GLU A 11 6.37 0.35 -28.36
C GLU A 11 7.12 0.63 -27.05
N LEU A 12 7.97 -0.31 -26.61
CA LEU A 12 8.83 -0.18 -25.43
C LEU A 12 9.82 0.97 -25.59
N GLU A 13 10.47 1.08 -26.75
CA GLU A 13 11.41 2.17 -27.05
C GLU A 13 10.72 3.53 -27.05
N ASN A 14 9.53 3.62 -27.65
CA ASN A 14 8.75 4.86 -27.65
C ASN A 14 8.37 5.32 -26.24
N LYS A 15 8.15 4.39 -25.29
CA LYS A 15 7.94 4.75 -23.88
C LYS A 15 9.20 5.35 -23.23
N CYS A 16 10.38 4.97 -23.70
CA CYS A 16 11.67 5.48 -23.20
C CYS A 16 12.02 6.88 -23.73
N LEU A 17 11.38 7.33 -24.82
CA LEU A 17 11.50 8.66 -25.43
C LEU A 17 10.73 9.75 -24.64
N THR A 18 10.92 9.79 -23.32
CA THR A 18 10.36 10.84 -22.47
C THR A 18 11.43 11.44 -21.56
N THR A 19 11.14 12.58 -20.95
CA THR A 19 12.05 13.16 -19.96
C THR A 19 12.30 12.17 -18.82
N PRO A 20 13.49 12.17 -18.19
CA PRO A 20 13.80 11.28 -17.07
C PRO A 20 12.71 11.20 -16.01
N ILE A 21 12.17 12.37 -15.64
CA ILE A 21 11.09 12.49 -14.65
C ILE A 21 9.85 11.76 -15.14
N ASN A 22 9.37 12.05 -16.35
CA ASN A 22 8.15 11.43 -16.89
C ASN A 22 8.32 9.92 -17.10
N PHE A 23 9.51 9.48 -17.49
CA PHE A 23 9.84 8.07 -17.59
C PHE A 23 9.68 7.36 -16.24
N VAL A 24 10.36 7.86 -15.20
CA VAL A 24 10.28 7.28 -13.85
C VAL A 24 8.85 7.30 -13.32
N LYS A 25 8.08 8.35 -13.57
CA LYS A 25 6.64 8.38 -13.24
C LYS A 25 5.89 7.24 -13.93
N LYS A 26 6.05 7.04 -15.24
CA LYS A 26 5.38 5.96 -15.97
C LYS A 26 5.70 4.55 -15.46
N THR A 27 6.84 4.34 -14.80
CA THR A 27 7.17 3.03 -14.19
C THR A 27 6.16 2.59 -13.13
N TYR A 28 5.52 3.53 -12.42
CA TYR A 28 4.47 3.21 -11.43
C TYR A 28 3.17 2.67 -12.04
N LEU A 29 2.95 2.91 -13.33
CA LEU A 29 1.78 2.46 -14.09
C LEU A 29 2.06 1.22 -14.93
N SER A 30 3.33 0.80 -15.00
CA SER A 30 3.79 -0.26 -15.87
C SER A 30 3.92 -1.55 -15.07
N LYS A 31 3.58 -2.69 -15.68
CA LYS A 31 3.78 -3.99 -15.03
C LYS A 31 5.27 -4.30 -14.94
N THR A 32 5.69 -4.75 -13.77
CA THR A 32 7.03 -5.29 -13.54
C THR A 32 7.21 -6.63 -14.25
N ILE A 33 8.47 -7.07 -14.38
CA ILE A 33 8.82 -8.41 -14.88
C ILE A 33 8.13 -9.48 -14.03
N ARG A 34 8.12 -9.32 -12.69
CA ARG A 34 7.45 -10.22 -11.75
C ARG A 34 5.95 -10.35 -12.01
N GLU A 35 5.28 -9.23 -12.29
CA GLU A 35 3.83 -9.20 -12.58
C GLU A 35 3.48 -9.66 -13.99
N SER A 36 4.49 -9.96 -14.82
CA SER A 36 4.33 -10.37 -16.21
C SER A 36 4.89 -11.76 -16.49
N LEU A 37 5.21 -12.55 -15.46
CA LEU A 37 5.81 -13.90 -15.61
C LEU A 37 4.88 -14.90 -16.32
N ASP A 38 3.58 -14.66 -16.28
CA ASP A 38 2.54 -15.41 -17.00
C ASP A 38 2.45 -15.05 -18.49
N ASN A 39 3.16 -14.01 -18.94
CA ASN A 39 3.15 -13.58 -20.32
C ASN A 39 4.18 -14.36 -21.15
N ASP A 40 3.69 -15.25 -22.02
CA ASP A 40 4.49 -16.07 -22.94
C ASP A 40 5.46 -15.26 -23.82
N SER A 41 5.19 -13.97 -24.06
CA SER A 41 6.05 -13.09 -24.86
C SER A 41 7.13 -12.35 -24.07
N LEU A 42 7.11 -12.38 -22.74
CA LEU A 42 8.04 -11.64 -21.89
C LEU A 42 9.50 -12.05 -22.12
N SER A 43 9.76 -13.36 -22.12
CA SER A 43 11.12 -13.89 -22.34
C SER A 43 11.68 -13.48 -23.70
N MET A 44 10.85 -13.54 -24.75
CA MET A 44 11.23 -13.09 -26.09
C MET A 44 11.50 -11.58 -26.12
N LEU A 45 10.68 -10.77 -25.44
CA LEU A 45 10.87 -9.32 -25.37
C LEU A 45 12.18 -8.96 -24.65
N LEU A 46 12.46 -9.57 -23.49
CA LEU A 46 13.71 -9.34 -22.76
C LEU A 46 14.93 -9.76 -23.56
N THR A 47 14.85 -10.90 -24.28
CA THR A 47 15.91 -11.36 -25.18
C THR A 47 16.19 -10.34 -26.29
N GLN A 48 15.15 -9.73 -26.86
CA GLN A 48 15.30 -8.69 -27.89
C GLN A 48 15.87 -7.38 -27.33
N VAL A 49 15.41 -6.95 -26.15
CA VAL A 49 15.99 -5.80 -25.43
C VAL A 49 17.49 -6.02 -25.19
N LEU A 50 17.88 -7.22 -24.75
CA LEU A 50 19.27 -7.57 -24.51
C LEU A 50 20.08 -7.61 -25.81
N THR A 51 19.58 -8.32 -26.83
CA THR A 51 20.23 -8.42 -28.15
C THR A 51 20.49 -7.04 -28.75
N LYS A 52 19.52 -6.14 -28.67
CA LYS A 52 19.67 -4.76 -29.14
C LYS A 52 20.66 -3.97 -28.28
N SER A 53 20.62 -4.13 -26.96
CA SER A 53 21.54 -3.46 -26.05
C SER A 53 23.00 -3.87 -26.29
N ILE A 54 23.25 -5.15 -26.56
CA ILE A 54 24.55 -5.68 -26.97
C ILE A 54 24.99 -5.06 -28.29
N ALA A 55 24.14 -5.09 -29.32
CA ALA A 55 24.46 -4.54 -30.63
C ALA A 55 24.82 -3.04 -30.57
N LEU A 56 24.17 -2.29 -29.68
CA LEU A 56 24.41 -0.85 -29.48
C LEU A 56 25.55 -0.54 -28.51
N SER A 57 26.08 -1.53 -27.78
CA SER A 57 27.15 -1.31 -26.80
C SER A 57 28.51 -0.99 -27.44
N GLY A 58 28.70 -1.33 -28.72
CA GLY A 58 29.98 -1.20 -29.41
C GLY A 58 30.99 -2.30 -29.07
N MET A 59 30.59 -3.31 -28.29
CA MET A 59 31.41 -4.50 -28.02
C MET A 59 31.58 -5.31 -29.30
N LYS A 60 32.83 -5.67 -29.61
CA LYS A 60 33.20 -6.32 -30.87
C LYS A 60 33.07 -7.85 -30.83
N GLU A 61 33.16 -8.43 -29.63
CA GLU A 61 33.02 -9.87 -29.45
C GLU A 61 31.55 -10.28 -29.42
N LYS A 62 31.26 -11.44 -30.02
CA LYS A 62 29.91 -12.01 -29.96
C LYS A 62 29.66 -12.53 -28.55
N THR A 63 28.59 -12.06 -27.92
CA THR A 63 28.10 -12.62 -26.68
C THR A 63 27.67 -14.07 -26.88
N ASP A 64 28.15 -14.96 -26.00
CA ASP A 64 27.77 -16.37 -25.97
C ASP A 64 26.23 -16.52 -25.73
N PRO A 65 25.50 -17.33 -26.52
CA PRO A 65 24.10 -17.65 -26.24
C PRO A 65 23.82 -18.08 -24.79
N LEU A 66 24.73 -18.82 -24.15
CA LEU A 66 24.59 -19.21 -22.74
C LEU A 66 24.62 -18.00 -21.80
N MET A 67 25.41 -16.99 -22.15
CA MET A 67 25.47 -15.72 -21.42
C MET A 67 24.16 -14.94 -21.55
N LEU A 68 23.52 -14.98 -22.73
CA LEU A 68 22.20 -14.36 -22.93
C LEU A 68 21.13 -15.00 -22.05
N GLU A 69 21.16 -16.33 -21.91
CA GLU A 69 20.24 -17.06 -21.02
C GLU A 69 20.49 -16.71 -19.55
N GLU A 70 21.75 -16.62 -19.13
CA GLU A 70 22.12 -16.27 -17.76
C GLU A 70 21.69 -14.84 -17.39
N ILE A 71 21.96 -13.86 -18.27
CA ILE A 71 21.52 -12.48 -18.09
C ILE A 71 19.97 -12.42 -18.05
N SER A 72 19.29 -13.14 -18.94
CA SER A 72 17.83 -13.18 -18.95
C SER A 72 17.26 -13.78 -17.66
N ARG A 73 17.89 -14.83 -17.13
CA ARG A 73 17.55 -15.41 -15.83
C ARG A 73 17.79 -14.42 -14.69
N MET A 74 18.88 -13.65 -14.72
CA MET A 74 19.15 -12.60 -13.75
C MET A 74 18.04 -11.53 -13.75
N PHE A 75 17.54 -11.12 -14.92
CA PHE A 75 16.41 -10.18 -15.00
C PHE A 75 15.16 -10.73 -14.33
N MET A 76 14.84 -12.02 -14.54
CA MET A 76 13.65 -12.66 -13.99
C MET A 76 13.77 -13.00 -12.50
N LEU A 77 14.98 -13.19 -11.96
CA LEU A 77 15.19 -13.56 -10.56
C LEU A 77 15.52 -12.35 -9.68
N ILE A 78 16.55 -11.59 -10.05
CA ILE A 78 17.15 -10.55 -9.21
C ILE A 78 16.49 -9.20 -9.48
N TYR A 79 16.26 -8.87 -10.75
CA TYR A 79 15.70 -7.59 -11.17
C TYR A 79 14.21 -7.66 -11.56
N SER A 80 13.50 -8.64 -11.02
CA SER A 80 12.09 -8.88 -11.34
C SER A 80 11.14 -7.75 -10.93
N HIS A 81 11.57 -6.87 -10.02
CA HIS A 81 10.85 -5.67 -9.61
C HIS A 81 10.97 -4.51 -10.61
N LEU A 82 11.83 -4.60 -11.61
CA LEU A 82 11.92 -3.63 -12.70
C LEU A 82 10.93 -3.98 -13.82
N THR A 83 10.57 -3.01 -14.65
CA THR A 83 9.83 -3.26 -15.89
C THR A 83 10.76 -3.51 -17.08
N PRO A 84 10.30 -4.16 -18.17
CA PRO A 84 11.11 -4.32 -19.38
C PRO A 84 11.62 -2.99 -19.97
N GLU A 85 10.82 -1.92 -19.89
CA GLU A 85 11.22 -0.56 -20.25
C GLU A 85 12.41 -0.07 -19.41
N GLU A 86 12.41 -0.36 -18.11
CA GLU A 86 13.49 0.02 -17.20
C GLU A 86 14.79 -0.71 -17.52
N ILE A 87 14.71 -2.00 -17.87
CA ILE A 87 15.87 -2.76 -18.33
C ILE A 87 16.48 -2.10 -19.58
N TYR A 88 15.66 -1.80 -20.59
CA TYR A 88 16.13 -1.11 -21.79
C TYR A 88 16.72 0.27 -21.48
N LYS A 89 16.04 1.06 -20.63
CA LYS A 89 16.48 2.40 -20.24
C LYS A 89 17.81 2.36 -19.51
N ALA A 90 18.04 1.35 -18.68
CA ALA A 90 19.30 1.19 -17.96
C ALA A 90 20.49 1.12 -18.92
N PHE A 91 20.39 0.29 -19.97
CA PHE A 91 21.42 0.18 -21.00
C PHE A 91 21.49 1.42 -21.91
N GLU A 92 20.37 2.13 -22.13
CA GLU A 92 20.38 3.39 -22.87
C GLU A 92 21.16 4.49 -22.14
N LEU A 93 20.92 4.66 -20.83
CA LEU A 93 21.62 5.66 -20.01
C LEU A 93 23.13 5.37 -19.94
N GLU A 94 23.52 4.09 -19.87
CA GLU A 94 24.93 3.68 -19.93
C GLU A 94 25.59 4.14 -21.24
N ARG A 95 24.96 3.82 -22.39
CA ARG A 95 25.49 4.20 -23.71
C ARG A 95 25.59 5.72 -23.88
N MET A 96 24.67 6.46 -23.27
CA MET A 96 24.66 7.92 -23.27
C MET A 96 25.58 8.55 -22.22
N ARG A 97 26.24 7.74 -21.37
CA ARG A 97 27.09 8.18 -20.26
C ARG A 97 26.38 9.14 -19.31
N LEU A 98 25.14 8.81 -18.95
CA LEU A 98 24.31 9.63 -18.07
C LEU A 98 24.34 9.20 -16.60
N TYR A 99 25.12 8.17 -16.26
CA TYR A 99 25.42 7.83 -14.87
C TYR A 99 26.64 8.59 -14.37
N ASP A 100 26.67 8.84 -13.05
CA ASP A 100 27.76 9.55 -12.39
C ASP A 100 29.08 8.76 -12.41
N THR A 101 29.00 7.43 -12.49
CA THR A 101 30.16 6.54 -12.49
C THR A 101 30.32 5.88 -13.86
N VAL A 102 31.51 6.06 -14.45
CA VAL A 102 31.88 5.39 -15.70
C VAL A 102 32.09 3.91 -15.40
N THR A 103 31.48 3.04 -16.21
CA THR A 103 31.73 1.60 -16.15
C THR A 103 33.14 1.29 -16.61
N GLU A 104 33.83 0.39 -15.92
CA GLU A 104 35.16 -0.07 -16.35
C GLU A 104 35.09 -0.68 -17.75
N HIS A 105 36.22 -0.77 -18.45
CA HIS A 105 36.23 -1.29 -19.81
C HIS A 105 35.94 -2.80 -19.82
N TYR A 106 34.76 -3.18 -20.31
CA TYR A 106 34.40 -4.56 -20.59
C TYR A 106 34.69 -4.92 -22.05
N GLN A 107 35.28 -6.10 -22.27
CA GLN A 107 35.50 -6.65 -23.62
C GLN A 107 34.28 -7.44 -24.12
N LEU A 108 33.51 -8.02 -23.19
CA LEU A 108 32.34 -8.85 -23.44
C LEU A 108 31.12 -8.33 -22.67
N PHE A 109 29.93 -8.55 -23.22
CA PHE A 109 28.67 -8.27 -22.55
C PHE A 109 28.26 -9.47 -21.69
N ASP A 110 28.75 -9.53 -20.46
CA ASP A 110 28.48 -10.62 -19.53
C ASP A 110 27.47 -10.24 -18.43
N THR A 111 27.15 -11.22 -17.58
CA THR A 111 26.24 -11.04 -16.43
C THR A 111 26.76 -9.99 -15.44
N GLY A 112 28.08 -9.90 -15.24
CA GLY A 112 28.69 -8.91 -14.34
C GLY A 112 28.49 -7.48 -14.83
N TYR A 113 28.78 -7.24 -16.11
CA TYR A 113 28.56 -5.98 -16.80
C TYR A 113 27.09 -5.55 -16.76
N ALA A 114 26.18 -6.47 -17.11
CA ALA A 114 24.74 -6.21 -17.07
C ALA A 114 24.26 -5.87 -15.65
N ALA A 115 24.76 -6.56 -14.62
CA ALA A 115 24.43 -6.29 -13.23
C ALA A 115 24.96 -4.92 -12.76
N GLU A 116 26.16 -4.51 -13.18
CA GLU A 116 26.71 -3.20 -12.85
C GLU A 116 25.84 -2.07 -13.40
N ILE A 117 25.42 -2.16 -14.66
CA ILE A 117 24.54 -1.17 -15.29
C ILE A 117 23.20 -1.08 -14.56
N LEU A 118 22.61 -2.21 -14.18
CA LEU A 118 21.34 -2.21 -13.47
C LEU A 118 21.46 -1.63 -12.05
N LYS A 119 22.57 -1.85 -11.35
CA LYS A 119 22.85 -1.18 -10.07
C LYS A 119 22.94 0.33 -10.22
N LYS A 120 23.63 0.81 -11.27
CA LYS A 120 23.70 2.26 -11.58
C LYS A 120 22.33 2.84 -11.89
N TYR A 121 21.52 2.10 -12.66
CA TYR A 121 20.15 2.50 -12.94
C TYR A 121 19.31 2.66 -11.67
N GLU A 122 19.39 1.72 -10.73
CA GLU A 122 18.63 1.80 -9.48
C GLU A 122 19.06 3.01 -8.62
N ALA A 123 20.36 3.27 -8.53
CA ALA A 123 20.89 4.45 -7.84
C ALA A 123 20.40 5.74 -8.52
N TRP A 124 20.53 5.84 -9.83
CA TRP A 124 20.05 6.97 -10.63
C TRP A 124 18.54 7.20 -10.46
N LYS A 125 17.74 6.13 -10.49
CA LYS A 125 16.28 6.21 -10.28
C LYS A 125 15.95 6.70 -8.88
N LEU A 126 16.66 6.21 -7.87
CA LEU A 126 16.46 6.62 -6.47
C LEU A 126 16.77 8.10 -6.27
N GLU A 127 17.91 8.57 -6.76
CA GLU A 127 18.31 9.98 -6.67
C GLU A 127 17.33 10.89 -7.41
N LEU A 128 16.91 10.50 -8.61
CA LEU A 128 15.93 11.28 -9.37
C LEU A 128 14.59 11.37 -8.64
N LYS A 129 14.15 10.27 -8.00
CA LYS A 129 12.94 10.26 -7.17
C LYS A 129 13.07 11.19 -5.97
N GLN A 130 14.19 11.17 -5.27
CA GLN A 130 14.44 12.03 -4.11
C GLN A 130 14.50 13.50 -4.51
N LYS A 131 15.28 13.83 -5.54
CA LYS A 131 15.45 15.20 -6.04
C LYS A 131 14.16 15.85 -6.51
N HIS A 132 13.26 15.06 -7.10
CA HIS A 132 12.00 15.55 -7.67
C HIS A 132 10.75 15.14 -6.89
N ASN A 133 10.91 14.61 -5.67
CA ASN A 133 9.82 14.14 -4.81
C ASN A 133 8.83 13.20 -5.53
N ILE A 134 9.36 12.30 -6.37
CA ILE A 134 8.55 11.35 -7.13
C ILE A 134 8.20 10.16 -6.23
N THR A 135 6.99 10.17 -5.71
CA THR A 135 6.39 9.07 -4.94
C THR A 135 5.24 8.41 -5.72
N ARG A 136 4.79 7.23 -5.27
CA ARG A 136 3.65 6.54 -5.89
C ARG A 136 2.40 7.42 -5.86
N GLU A 137 2.20 8.14 -4.76
CA GLU A 137 1.09 9.06 -4.49
C GLU A 137 1.17 10.31 -5.37
N SER A 138 2.36 10.73 -5.76
CA SER A 138 2.57 11.89 -6.66
C SER A 138 2.33 11.58 -8.15
N VAL A 139 2.18 10.29 -8.50
CA VAL A 139 2.19 9.80 -9.89
C VAL A 139 0.92 9.09 -10.26
N LEU A 140 0.49 8.15 -9.44
CA LEU A 140 -0.85 7.65 -9.55
C LEU A 140 -1.75 8.85 -9.26
N PRO A 141 -2.78 9.11 -10.08
CA PRO A 141 -3.92 9.83 -9.53
C PRO A 141 -4.22 9.12 -8.23
N SER A 142 -4.20 9.82 -7.09
CA SER A 142 -4.86 9.35 -5.88
C SER A 142 -6.09 8.64 -6.38
N THR A 143 -6.21 7.33 -6.14
CA THR A 143 -7.33 6.51 -6.58
C THR A 143 -8.53 7.43 -6.62
N PRO A 144 -9.20 7.66 -7.77
CA PRO A 144 -10.27 8.64 -7.78
C PRO A 144 -11.13 8.26 -6.60
N LEU A 145 -11.18 9.16 -5.60
CA LEU A 145 -12.22 9.09 -4.60
C LEU A 145 -13.45 8.89 -5.47
N LEU A 146 -14.10 7.74 -5.28
CA LEU A 146 -15.32 7.32 -5.96
C LEU A 146 -16.07 8.55 -6.44
N PRO A 147 -16.47 8.60 -7.74
CA PRO A 147 -16.92 9.81 -8.44
C PRO A 147 -17.64 10.72 -7.48
N GLU A 148 -17.01 11.88 -7.17
CA GLU A 148 -17.33 12.80 -6.07
C GLU A 148 -18.69 12.45 -5.46
N ILE A 149 -18.66 11.47 -4.53
CA ILE A 149 -19.88 10.85 -4.01
C ILE A 149 -20.74 12.04 -3.59
N SER A 150 -21.89 12.22 -4.25
CA SER A 150 -22.71 13.39 -3.93
C SER A 150 -22.97 13.34 -2.43
N GLU A 151 -23.08 14.49 -1.76
CA GLU A 151 -23.33 14.48 -0.31
C GLU A 151 -24.53 13.59 0.07
N GLY A 152 -25.49 13.43 -0.85
CA GLY A 152 -26.58 12.46 -0.75
C GLY A 152 -26.13 10.99 -0.74
N GLN A 153 -25.25 10.59 -1.67
CA GLN A 153 -24.72 9.23 -1.74
C GLN A 153 -23.76 8.92 -0.56
N LYS A 154 -23.01 9.90 -0.04
CA LYS A 154 -22.17 9.72 1.16
C LYS A 154 -23.04 9.46 2.38
N LYS A 155 -24.11 10.23 2.50
CA LYS A 155 -25.10 10.05 3.56
C LYS A 155 -25.73 8.66 3.48
N GLU A 156 -26.14 8.23 2.30
CA GLU A 156 -26.75 6.91 2.09
C GLU A 156 -25.79 5.76 2.44
N LEU A 157 -24.52 5.84 2.06
CA LEU A 157 -23.51 4.84 2.42
C LEU A 157 -23.30 4.74 3.93
N ILE A 158 -23.23 5.89 4.62
CA ILE A 158 -23.07 5.90 6.07
C ILE A 158 -24.35 5.42 6.76
N ASP A 159 -25.52 5.79 6.26
CA ASP A 159 -26.82 5.33 6.78
C ASP A 159 -26.94 3.81 6.67
N ASN A 160 -26.62 3.25 5.51
CA ASN A 160 -26.57 1.81 5.29
C ASN A 160 -25.50 1.14 6.18
N GLY A 161 -24.34 1.77 6.37
CA GLY A 161 -23.32 1.31 7.30
C GLY A 161 -23.82 1.21 8.75
N ILE A 162 -24.55 2.23 9.23
CA ILE A 162 -25.17 2.23 10.56
C ILE A 162 -26.23 1.13 10.68
N LYS A 163 -27.10 0.96 9.68
CA LYS A 163 -28.12 -0.11 9.66
C LYS A 163 -27.50 -1.50 9.70
N ASN A 164 -26.49 -1.75 8.87
CA ASN A 164 -25.79 -3.02 8.82
C ASN A 164 -25.09 -3.33 10.15
N CYS A 165 -24.43 -2.34 10.74
CA CYS A 165 -23.77 -2.46 12.05
C CYS A 165 -24.77 -2.78 13.18
N PHE A 166 -25.97 -2.19 13.13
CA PHE A 166 -27.04 -2.50 14.09
C PHE A 166 -27.61 -3.91 13.91
N GLU A 167 -27.82 -4.36 12.68
CA GLU A 167 -28.27 -5.73 12.41
C GLU A 167 -27.20 -6.77 12.79
N GLU A 168 -25.92 -6.49 12.54
CA GLU A 168 -24.80 -7.31 13.02
C GLU A 168 -24.82 -7.42 14.54
N TYR A 169 -25.01 -6.31 15.25
CA TYR A 169 -25.12 -6.32 16.71
C TYR A 169 -26.36 -7.10 17.19
N LYS A 170 -27.50 -7.00 16.50
CA LYS A 170 -28.72 -7.75 16.83
C LYS A 170 -28.50 -9.26 16.71
N GLN A 171 -27.75 -9.69 15.71
CA GLN A 171 -27.44 -11.11 15.45
C GLN A 171 -26.33 -11.64 16.38
N ASN A 172 -25.22 -10.90 16.49
CA ASN A 172 -23.97 -11.40 17.09
C ASN A 172 -23.72 -10.87 18.51
N LYS A 173 -24.50 -9.89 18.99
CA LYS A 173 -24.31 -9.18 20.27
C LYS A 173 -22.92 -8.55 20.44
N SER A 174 -22.22 -8.32 19.34
CA SER A 174 -20.90 -7.70 19.30
C SER A 174 -20.73 -6.98 17.96
N ILE A 175 -20.01 -5.86 17.97
CA ILE A 175 -19.65 -5.12 16.77
C ILE A 175 -18.20 -5.41 16.36
N SER A 176 -17.95 -5.70 15.09
CA SER A 176 -16.62 -5.88 14.52
C SER A 176 -16.12 -4.63 13.77
N PRO A 177 -14.82 -4.28 13.83
CA PRO A 177 -14.26 -3.19 13.03
C PRO A 177 -14.46 -3.42 11.52
N PRO A 178 -14.64 -2.36 10.71
CA PRO A 178 -14.44 -0.94 11.03
C PRO A 178 -15.73 -0.18 11.38
N PHE A 179 -15.88 0.33 12.62
CA PHE A 179 -17.06 1.10 13.07
C PHE A 179 -16.76 2.54 13.54
N SER A 180 -15.49 2.94 13.63
CA SER A 180 -15.10 4.23 14.20
C SER A 180 -15.68 5.43 13.46
N HIS A 181 -15.82 5.31 12.14
CA HIS A 181 -16.43 6.36 11.30
C HIS A 181 -17.94 6.47 11.56
N LEU A 182 -18.62 5.34 11.81
CA LEU A 182 -20.04 5.31 12.17
C LEU A 182 -20.28 5.94 13.56
N PHE A 183 -19.39 5.68 14.53
CA PHE A 183 -19.44 6.32 15.84
C PHE A 183 -19.35 7.85 15.73
N LYS A 184 -18.36 8.36 15.00
CA LYS A 184 -18.17 9.80 14.77
C LYS A 184 -19.41 10.42 14.14
N GLU A 185 -20.03 9.73 13.18
CA GLU A 185 -21.26 10.21 12.55
C GLU A 185 -22.44 10.24 13.54
N LEU A 186 -22.64 9.20 14.35
CA LEU A 186 -23.71 9.18 15.35
C LEU A 186 -23.52 10.26 16.43
N VAL A 187 -22.28 10.59 16.78
CA VAL A 187 -21.96 11.76 17.62
C VAL A 187 -22.33 13.06 16.90
N ARG A 188 -21.95 13.22 15.63
CA ARG A 188 -22.28 14.40 14.82
C ARG A 188 -23.79 14.63 14.71
N ARG A 189 -24.57 13.55 14.65
CA ARG A 189 -26.06 13.58 14.62
C ARG A 189 -26.68 13.81 16.00
N GLY A 190 -25.89 13.86 17.07
CA GLY A 190 -26.37 14.05 18.44
C GLY A 190 -27.08 12.82 19.02
N ILE A 191 -27.00 11.66 18.36
CA ILE A 191 -27.56 10.40 18.86
C ILE A 191 -26.70 9.87 20.01
N ILE A 192 -25.38 9.98 19.86
CA ILE A 192 -24.42 9.67 20.91
C ILE A 192 -24.00 10.99 21.56
N PRO A 193 -24.30 11.22 22.85
CA PRO A 193 -23.86 12.41 23.55
C PRO A 193 -22.34 12.34 23.71
N TYR A 194 -21.56 13.34 23.28
CA TYR A 194 -20.10 13.35 23.44
C TYR A 194 -19.66 14.49 24.37
N PRO A 195 -18.67 14.29 25.26
CA PRO A 195 -18.25 15.31 26.21
C PRO A 195 -17.54 16.47 25.50
N THR A 196 -18.05 17.68 25.69
CA THR A 196 -17.45 18.95 25.27
C THR A 196 -17.17 19.80 26.50
N GLU A 197 -16.46 20.92 26.36
CA GLU A 197 -16.16 21.84 27.47
C GLU A 197 -17.43 22.27 28.23
N LYS A 198 -18.53 22.49 27.50
CA LYS A 198 -19.84 22.93 28.01
C LYS A 198 -20.75 21.78 28.47
N SER A 199 -20.34 20.52 28.34
CA SER A 199 -21.16 19.37 28.70
C SER A 199 -21.34 19.23 30.21
N SER A 200 -22.46 18.65 30.63
CA SER A 200 -22.78 18.44 32.04
C SER A 200 -21.71 17.57 32.74
N PRO A 201 -21.42 17.80 34.03
CA PRO A 201 -20.46 16.99 34.80
C PRO A 201 -20.79 15.49 34.75
N LYS A 202 -22.08 15.14 34.78
CA LYS A 202 -22.57 13.75 34.70
C LYS A 202 -22.20 13.05 33.39
N LEU A 203 -22.19 13.78 32.26
CA LEU A 203 -21.79 13.19 30.98
C LEU A 203 -20.27 12.94 30.93
N LYS A 204 -19.48 13.86 31.49
CA LYS A 204 -18.02 13.72 31.58
C LYS A 204 -17.63 12.55 32.49
N GLU A 205 -18.35 12.38 33.60
CA GLU A 205 -18.19 11.27 34.52
C GLU A 205 -18.53 9.93 33.85
N TRP A 206 -19.70 9.83 33.21
CA TRP A 206 -20.11 8.63 32.47
C TRP A 206 -19.12 8.22 31.37
N TYR A 207 -18.61 9.19 30.60
CA TYR A 207 -17.57 8.91 29.60
C TYR A 207 -16.26 8.43 30.22
N SER A 208 -15.87 9.02 31.35
CA SER A 208 -14.65 8.64 32.06
C SER A 208 -14.76 7.22 32.62
N GLU A 209 -15.92 6.83 33.16
CA GLU A 209 -16.21 5.47 33.60
C GLU A 209 -16.11 4.47 32.43
N LYS A 210 -16.75 4.78 31.29
CA LYS A 210 -16.68 3.91 30.10
C LYS A 210 -15.26 3.81 29.55
N ARG A 211 -14.48 4.90 29.61
CA ARG A 211 -13.07 4.89 29.21
C ARG A 211 -12.20 4.06 30.15
N ALA A 212 -12.44 4.13 31.45
CA ALA A 212 -11.76 3.28 32.42
C ALA A 212 -12.07 1.79 32.19
N LEU A 213 -13.34 1.46 31.90
CA LEU A 213 -13.74 0.10 31.51
C LEU A 213 -13.05 -0.35 30.22
N ALA A 214 -13.02 0.50 29.19
CA ALA A 214 -12.34 0.22 27.93
C ALA A 214 -10.85 -0.08 28.14
N LYS A 215 -10.18 0.73 28.96
CA LYS A 215 -8.78 0.54 29.35
C LYS A 215 -8.59 -0.81 30.06
N HIS A 216 -9.42 -1.13 31.05
CA HIS A 216 -9.34 -2.41 31.76
C HIS A 216 -9.49 -3.62 30.81
N LEU A 217 -10.44 -3.58 29.87
CA LEU A 217 -10.63 -4.67 28.92
C LEU A 217 -9.45 -4.83 27.97
N VAL A 218 -8.89 -3.73 27.46
CA VAL A 218 -7.68 -3.77 26.62
C VAL A 218 -6.48 -4.32 27.40
N GLU A 219 -6.32 -3.94 28.67
CA GLU A 219 -5.27 -4.50 29.52
C GLU A 219 -5.44 -6.00 29.76
N GLN A 220 -6.67 -6.49 29.94
CA GLN A 220 -6.96 -7.91 30.05
C GLN A 220 -6.62 -8.66 28.76
N GLU A 221 -7.06 -8.16 27.60
CA GLU A 221 -6.77 -8.78 26.30
C GLU A 221 -5.27 -8.87 26.02
N ILE A 222 -4.51 -7.85 26.39
CA ILE A 222 -3.04 -7.86 26.25
C ILE A 222 -2.42 -8.88 27.22
N LYS A 223 -2.88 -8.94 28.47
CA LYS A 223 -2.40 -9.91 29.47
C LYS A 223 -2.74 -11.36 29.08
N GLU A 224 -3.91 -11.59 28.48
CA GLU A 224 -4.32 -12.91 27.98
C GLU A 224 -3.50 -13.33 26.75
N GLY A 225 -3.24 -12.39 25.82
CA GLY A 225 -2.35 -12.63 24.68
C GLY A 225 -0.90 -12.97 25.08
N LEU A 226 -0.43 -12.46 26.23
CA LEU A 226 0.87 -12.81 26.80
C LEU A 226 0.94 -14.26 27.32
N ASN A 227 -0.18 -14.79 27.81
CA ASN A 227 -0.26 -16.15 28.34
C ASN A 227 -0.41 -17.21 27.22
N ASN A 228 -0.65 -16.80 25.98
CA ASN A 228 -0.80 -17.70 24.83
C ASN A 228 0.02 -17.23 23.60
N PRO A 229 1.37 -17.31 23.66
CA PRO A 229 2.27 -16.69 22.69
C PRO A 229 2.20 -17.25 21.26
N LEU A 230 1.56 -18.42 21.06
CA LEU A 230 1.40 -19.04 19.73
C LEU A 230 0.40 -18.31 18.82
N GLN A 231 -0.49 -17.46 19.36
CA GLN A 231 -1.46 -16.70 18.56
C GLN A 231 -1.05 -15.26 18.28
N ALA A 232 -0.12 -14.68 19.05
CA ALA A 232 0.08 -13.23 19.02
C ALA A 232 1.13 -12.75 18.01
N GLY A 233 2.08 -13.59 17.56
CA GLY A 233 3.12 -13.17 16.60
C GLY A 233 4.00 -11.98 17.04
N TYR A 234 3.87 -11.51 18.28
CA TYR A 234 4.55 -10.33 18.81
C TYR A 234 5.67 -10.72 19.76
N SER A 235 6.81 -10.03 19.66
CA SER A 235 7.90 -10.16 20.63
C SER A 235 7.50 -9.56 21.99
N ARG A 236 8.01 -10.14 23.07
CA ARG A 236 7.76 -9.69 24.47
C ARG A 236 8.03 -8.19 24.66
N THR A 237 8.99 -7.64 23.91
CA THR A 237 9.36 -6.23 23.88
C THR A 237 8.30 -5.33 23.23
N LEU A 238 7.68 -5.76 22.13
CA LEU A 238 6.60 -5.02 21.48
C LEU A 238 5.35 -4.98 22.37
N VAL A 239 5.07 -6.06 23.08
CA VAL A 239 3.94 -6.12 24.02
C VAL A 239 4.17 -5.20 25.23
N GLN A 240 5.40 -5.12 25.75
CA GLN A 240 5.76 -4.16 26.80
C GLN A 240 5.63 -2.69 26.33
N GLN A 241 5.98 -2.40 25.08
CA GLN A 241 5.76 -1.07 24.49
C GLN A 241 4.26 -0.76 24.37
N ILE A 242 3.43 -1.70 23.91
CA ILE A 242 1.98 -1.51 23.82
C ILE A 242 1.37 -1.31 25.23
N LEU A 243 1.82 -2.05 26.23
CA LEU A 243 1.41 -1.85 27.64
C LEU A 243 1.79 -0.45 28.15
N SER A 244 3.00 0.03 27.86
CA SER A 244 3.41 1.38 28.26
C SER A 244 2.57 2.49 27.58
N GLN A 245 2.16 2.29 26.32
CA GLN A 245 1.28 3.22 25.59
C GLN A 245 -0.17 3.19 26.12
N VAL A 246 -0.64 2.02 26.56
CA VAL A 246 -1.94 1.85 27.22
C VAL A 246 -1.93 2.48 28.63
N GLU A 247 -0.83 2.36 29.36
CA GLU A 247 -0.63 3.02 30.65
C GLU A 247 -0.64 4.55 30.50
N GLN A 248 -0.04 5.08 29.43
CA GLN A 248 0.01 6.50 29.11
C GLN A 248 -1.27 7.07 28.48
N ASN A 249 -2.33 6.26 28.30
CA ASN A 249 -3.63 6.68 27.76
C ASN A 249 -3.58 7.17 26.29
N GLU A 250 -2.52 6.82 25.55
CA GLU A 250 -2.26 7.22 24.16
C GLU A 250 -2.59 6.12 23.13
N SER A 251 -3.09 4.96 23.59
CA SER A 251 -3.35 3.84 22.70
C SER A 251 -4.64 4.02 21.91
N GLU A 252 -4.54 4.05 20.57
CA GLU A 252 -5.68 3.99 19.64
C GLU A 252 -6.62 2.80 19.94
N LYS A 253 -6.09 1.72 20.52
CA LYS A 253 -6.88 0.54 20.92
C LYS A 253 -7.89 0.86 22.02
N ILE A 254 -7.56 1.74 22.97
CA ILE A 254 -8.48 2.17 24.04
C ILE A 254 -9.64 2.96 23.43
N GLU A 255 -9.36 3.88 22.51
CA GLU A 255 -10.38 4.67 21.83
C GLU A 255 -11.30 3.80 20.97
N LEU A 256 -10.74 2.84 20.22
CA LEU A 256 -11.53 1.87 19.46
C LEU A 256 -12.44 1.04 20.38
N LYS A 257 -11.93 0.59 21.52
CA LYS A 257 -12.70 -0.18 22.51
C LYS A 257 -13.79 0.65 23.17
N LEU A 258 -13.49 1.91 23.50
CA LEU A 258 -14.44 2.86 24.05
C LEU A 258 -15.60 3.10 23.08
N HIS A 259 -15.29 3.38 21.80
CA HIS A 259 -16.31 3.55 20.76
C HIS A 259 -17.20 2.31 20.65
N LYS A 260 -16.61 1.11 20.70
CA LYS A 260 -17.35 -0.15 20.69
C LYS A 260 -18.34 -0.24 21.85
N ILE A 261 -17.87 -0.07 23.09
CA ILE A 261 -18.70 -0.18 24.31
C ILE A 261 -19.88 0.80 24.26
N ILE A 262 -19.63 2.03 23.80
CA ILE A 262 -20.68 3.05 23.71
C ILE A 262 -21.68 2.73 22.60
N LEU A 263 -21.21 2.31 21.42
CA LEU A 263 -22.08 1.89 20.32
C LEU A 263 -22.99 0.74 20.73
N GLU A 264 -22.43 -0.30 21.34
CA GLU A 264 -23.18 -1.47 21.80
C GLU A 264 -24.24 -1.07 22.84
N GLY A 265 -23.90 -0.19 23.78
CA GLY A 265 -24.86 0.33 24.75
C GLY A 265 -26.01 1.12 24.12
N VAL A 266 -25.71 1.93 23.10
CA VAL A 266 -26.72 2.72 22.36
C VAL A 266 -27.62 1.80 21.54
N PHE A 267 -27.05 0.80 20.88
CA PHE A 267 -27.79 -0.18 20.10
C PHE A 267 -28.67 -1.05 20.99
N GLN A 268 -28.14 -1.51 22.14
CA GLN A 268 -28.92 -2.29 23.11
C GLN A 268 -30.09 -1.49 23.65
N LYS A 269 -29.87 -0.23 24.07
CA LYS A 269 -30.96 0.65 24.51
C LYS A 269 -32.02 0.83 23.43
N ARG A 270 -31.63 0.92 22.16
CA ARG A 270 -32.57 1.06 21.03
C ARG A 270 -33.41 -0.20 20.83
N ILE A 271 -32.80 -1.37 20.97
CA ILE A 271 -33.50 -2.67 20.95
C ILE A 271 -34.48 -2.76 22.11
N ASP A 272 -34.07 -2.36 23.32
CA ASP A 272 -34.91 -2.41 24.52
C ASP A 272 -36.12 -1.45 24.42
N GLU A 273 -35.96 -0.31 23.74
CA GLU A 273 -37.04 0.63 23.44
C GLU A 273 -37.96 0.18 22.29
N ASN A 274 -37.64 -0.93 21.61
CA ASN A 274 -38.36 -1.46 20.44
C ASN A 274 -38.63 -0.42 19.34
N LYS A 275 -37.70 0.52 19.14
CA LYS A 275 -37.80 1.57 18.11
C LYS A 275 -36.99 1.21 16.88
N SER A 276 -37.51 1.52 15.70
CA SER A 276 -36.77 1.32 14.44
C SER A 276 -35.51 2.16 14.42
N ILE A 277 -34.39 1.62 13.90
CA ILE A 277 -33.20 2.42 13.64
C ILE A 277 -33.44 3.52 12.60
N ASP A 278 -34.52 3.40 11.81
CA ASP A 278 -34.84 4.37 10.76
C ASP A 278 -35.11 5.78 11.29
N ASP A 279 -35.51 5.95 12.55
CA ASP A 279 -35.71 7.28 13.11
C ASP A 279 -34.40 8.07 13.29
N TRP A 280 -33.24 7.41 13.20
CA TRP A 280 -31.93 8.09 13.22
C TRP A 280 -31.57 8.77 11.90
N PHE A 281 -32.35 8.53 10.85
CA PHE A 281 -32.13 9.05 9.50
C PHE A 281 -33.16 10.11 9.07
N LYS A 282 -34.17 10.36 9.90
CA LYS A 282 -35.19 11.40 9.72
C LYS A 282 -34.64 12.78 10.09
#